data_AF-A0A7S3U4G2-F1
#
_entry.id   AF-A0A7S3U4G2-F1
#
_cell.length_a   1.000
_cell.length_b   1.000
_cell.length_c   1.000
_cell.angle_alpha   90.00
_cell.angle_beta   90.00
_cell.angle_gamma   90.00
#
_symmetry.space_group_name_H-M   'P 1'
#
loop_
_entity.id
_entity.type
_entity.pdbx_description
1 polymer ?
#
loop_
_entity_poly.entity_id
_entity_poly.type
_entity_poly.pdbx_seq_one_letter_code
_entity_poly.pdbx_strand_id
1 'polypeptide(L)'
;MTEALRSHVRALRAESGEKFDAALDTCKTLLQNVLEQPDEAKFRTIRLGNAAFHQRLGQFPSGIALLRSLGFEDANAADGSPGGDGLPAYLALPVADAALLAQGLVLVAASREASLLVASERGGGPPAAAAAA
;
A
#
# COMPACT_ATOMS: atom_id res chain seq x y z
N MET A 1 -7.12 -9.21 11.92
CA MET A 1 -7.15 -8.09 10.94
C MET A 1 -5.86 -7.27 10.97
N THR A 2 -5.46 -6.72 12.13
CA THR A 2 -4.26 -5.88 12.27
C THR A 2 -2.94 -6.60 11.97
N GLU A 3 -2.84 -7.91 12.24
CA GLU A 3 -1.63 -8.70 11.96
C GLU A 3 -1.36 -8.91 10.47
N ALA A 4 -2.40 -9.19 9.67
CA ALA A 4 -2.25 -9.33 8.22
C ALA A 4 -1.74 -8.03 7.59
N LEU A 5 -2.33 -6.89 7.98
CA LEU A 5 -1.88 -5.55 7.58
C LEU A 5 -0.40 -5.31 7.90
N ARG A 6 0.03 -5.60 9.14
CA ARG A 6 1.44 -5.48 9.55
C ARG A 6 2.37 -6.38 8.72
N SER A 7 1.93 -7.60 8.45
CA SER A 7 2.68 -8.55 7.62
C SER A 7 2.88 -8.00 6.20
N HIS A 8 1.81 -7.50 5.57
CA HIS A 8 1.89 -6.93 4.22
C HIS A 8 2.77 -5.68 4.16
N VAL A 9 2.71 -4.79 5.16
CA VAL A 9 3.63 -3.63 5.22
C VAL A 9 5.09 -4.08 5.33
N ARG A 10 5.38 -5.09 6.15
CA ARG A 10 6.74 -5.64 6.26
C ARG A 10 7.20 -6.29 4.96
N ALA A 11 6.32 -7.06 4.30
CA ALA A 11 6.63 -7.69 3.01
C ALA A 11 6.85 -6.63 1.91
N LEU A 12 6.00 -5.61 1.86
CA LEU A 12 6.16 -4.47 0.96
C LEU A 12 7.50 -3.77 1.17
N ARG A 13 7.96 -3.62 2.42
CA ARG A 13 9.28 -3.06 2.72
C ARG A 13 10.41 -3.92 2.16
N ALA A 14 10.32 -5.23 2.31
CA ALA A 14 11.32 -6.16 1.80
C ALA A 14 11.36 -6.16 0.26
N GLU A 15 10.20 -6.04 -0.40
CA GLU A 15 10.12 -6.00 -1.87
C GLU A 15 10.50 -4.63 -2.47
N SER A 16 10.05 -3.54 -1.84
CA SER A 16 10.20 -2.19 -2.38
C SER A 16 11.57 -1.58 -2.06
N GLY A 17 12.22 -2.03 -0.98
CA GLY A 17 13.50 -1.50 -0.53
C GLY A 17 13.46 0.02 -0.36
N GLU A 18 14.24 0.73 -1.17
CA GLU A 18 14.31 2.21 -1.19
C GLU A 18 13.00 2.87 -1.66
N LYS A 19 12.20 2.19 -2.49
CA LYS A 19 10.90 2.69 -2.96
C LYS A 19 9.79 2.57 -1.90
N PHE A 20 10.10 1.98 -0.74
CA PHE A 20 9.12 1.76 0.32
C PHE A 20 8.46 3.07 0.80
N ASP A 21 9.23 4.15 0.94
CA ASP A 21 8.67 5.45 1.37
C ASP A 21 7.66 5.99 0.34
N ALA A 22 8.00 5.94 -0.95
CA ALA A 22 7.12 6.38 -2.04
C ALA A 22 5.85 5.49 -2.16
N ALA A 23 5.98 4.19 -1.90
CA ALA A 23 4.86 3.25 -1.87
C ALA A 23 3.90 3.58 -0.72
N LEU A 24 4.44 3.82 0.48
CA LEU A 24 3.67 4.21 1.67
C LEU A 24 3.01 5.58 1.50
N ASP A 25 3.71 6.56 0.92
CA ASP A 25 3.15 7.89 0.65
C ASP A 25 1.97 7.82 -0.33
N THR A 26 2.11 7.03 -1.39
CA THR A 26 1.02 6.76 -2.34
C THR A 26 -0.16 6.12 -1.62
N CYS A 27 0.07 5.09 -0.79
CA CYS A 27 -0.98 4.42 -0.05
C CYS A 27 -1.66 5.35 0.96
N LYS A 28 -0.90 6.16 1.69
CA LYS A 28 -1.40 7.16 2.63
C LYS A 28 -2.30 8.18 1.93
N THR A 29 -1.87 8.68 0.78
CA THR A 29 -2.64 9.65 -0.01
C THR A 29 -3.97 9.05 -0.48
N LEU A 30 -3.96 7.81 -0.96
CA LEU A 30 -5.19 7.11 -1.36
C LEU A 30 -6.16 6.96 -0.19
N LEU A 31 -5.67 6.52 0.98
CA LEU A 31 -6.49 6.36 2.18
C LEU A 31 -7.04 7.69 2.71
N GLN A 32 -6.22 8.75 2.73
CA GLN A 32 -6.68 10.08 3.14
C GLN A 32 -7.77 10.60 2.22
N ASN A 33 -7.59 10.51 0.90
CA ASN A 33 -8.60 10.99 -0.05
C ASN A 33 -9.96 10.28 0.16
N VAL A 34 -9.95 8.97 0.45
CA VAL A 34 -11.17 8.21 0.76
C VAL A 34 -11.75 8.63 2.12
N LEU A 35 -10.93 8.86 3.14
CA LEU A 35 -11.39 9.29 4.47
C LEU A 35 -11.96 10.72 4.45
N GLU A 36 -11.35 11.62 3.67
CA GLU A 36 -11.79 13.01 3.51
C GLU A 36 -13.06 13.08 2.64
N GLN A 37 -13.16 12.26 1.60
CA GLN A 37 -14.29 12.23 0.69
C GLN A 37 -14.79 10.78 0.45
N PRO A 38 -15.45 10.17 1.44
CA PRO A 38 -15.92 8.79 1.33
C PRO A 38 -17.09 8.62 0.35
N ASP A 39 -17.80 9.69 0.03
CA ASP A 39 -18.92 9.68 -0.94
C ASP A 39 -18.43 9.68 -2.40
N GLU A 40 -17.18 10.06 -2.62
CA GLU A 40 -16.63 10.34 -3.93
C GLU A 40 -16.04 9.07 -4.57
N ALA A 41 -16.80 8.48 -5.50
CA ALA A 41 -16.50 7.17 -6.10
C ALA A 41 -15.12 7.10 -6.79
N LYS A 42 -14.61 8.24 -7.30
CA LYS A 42 -13.27 8.30 -7.92
C LYS A 42 -12.13 8.02 -6.93
N PHE A 43 -12.32 8.28 -5.63
CA PHE A 43 -11.31 7.97 -4.61
C PHE A 43 -11.45 6.55 -4.08
N ARG A 44 -12.67 6.00 -4.13
CA ARG A 44 -12.94 4.60 -3.82
C ARG A 44 -12.51 3.64 -4.93
N THR A 45 -12.05 4.14 -6.07
CA THR A 45 -11.66 3.33 -7.22
C THR A 45 -10.25 3.68 -7.67
N ILE A 46 -9.35 2.71 -7.66
CA ILE A 46 -7.95 2.87 -8.07
C ILE A 46 -7.74 2.15 -9.39
N ARG A 47 -7.17 2.85 -10.37
CA ARG A 47 -6.91 2.32 -11.70
C ARG A 47 -5.53 1.66 -11.72
N LEU A 48 -5.48 0.33 -11.86
CA LEU A 48 -4.22 -0.43 -11.83
C LEU A 48 -3.31 -0.11 -13.01
N GLY A 49 -3.90 0.26 -14.16
CA GLY A 49 -3.17 0.73 -15.34
C GLY A 49 -2.58 2.15 -15.23
N ASN A 50 -2.78 2.87 -14.12
CA ASN A 50 -2.14 4.17 -13.93
C ASN A 50 -0.63 3.97 -13.67
N ALA A 51 0.20 4.40 -14.62
CA ALA A 51 1.66 4.23 -14.56
C ALA A 51 2.28 4.74 -13.25
N ALA A 52 1.79 5.85 -12.70
CA ALA A 52 2.30 6.41 -11.44
C ALA A 52 1.96 5.51 -10.24
N PHE A 53 0.74 4.98 -10.20
CA PHE A 53 0.34 4.01 -9.18
C PHE A 53 1.10 2.70 -9.33
N HIS A 54 1.16 2.17 -10.55
CA HIS A 54 1.81 0.90 -10.84
C HIS A 54 3.29 0.94 -10.47
N GLN A 55 4.05 1.96 -10.90
CA GLN A 55 5.47 2.13 -10.57
C GLN A 55 5.75 2.26 -9.06
N ARG A 56 4.81 2.79 -8.28
CA ARG A 56 5.01 3.07 -6.85
C ARG A 56 4.49 1.98 -5.93
N LEU A 57 3.33 1.40 -6.23
CA LEU A 57 2.65 0.45 -5.37
C LEU A 57 2.09 -0.75 -6.14
N GLY A 58 1.52 -0.52 -7.32
CA GLY A 58 0.81 -1.55 -8.08
C GLY A 58 1.70 -2.63 -8.71
N GLN A 59 3.01 -2.38 -8.85
CA GLN A 59 3.99 -3.38 -9.28
C GLN A 59 4.34 -4.38 -8.19
N PHE A 60 4.01 -4.08 -6.93
CA PHE A 60 4.37 -4.92 -5.78
C PHE A 60 3.16 -5.75 -5.35
N PRO A 61 3.25 -7.10 -5.36
CA PRO A 61 2.15 -7.96 -4.92
C PRO A 61 1.76 -7.68 -3.47
N SER A 62 2.73 -7.39 -2.58
CA SER A 62 2.42 -6.97 -1.21
C SER A 62 1.67 -5.63 -1.14
N GLY A 63 1.86 -4.74 -2.11
CA GLY A 63 1.14 -3.46 -2.19
C GLY A 63 -0.34 -3.67 -2.54
N ILE A 64 -0.62 -4.56 -3.48
CA ILE A 64 -1.99 -4.97 -3.82
C ILE A 64 -2.64 -5.73 -2.64
N ALA A 65 -1.92 -6.66 -2.01
CA ALA A 65 -2.43 -7.42 -0.87
C ALA A 65 -2.74 -6.53 0.36
N LEU A 66 -1.95 -5.48 0.56
CA LEU A 66 -2.22 -4.46 1.57
C LEU A 66 -3.55 -3.74 1.30
N LEU A 67 -3.79 -3.27 0.06
CA LEU A 67 -5.05 -2.64 -0.32
C LEU A 67 -6.22 -3.60 -0.15
N ARG A 68 -6.07 -4.87 -0.55
CA ARG A 68 -7.11 -5.89 -0.33
C ARG A 68 -7.45 -6.09 1.14
N SER A 69 -6.44 -6.05 2.01
CA SER A 69 -6.65 -6.13 3.48
C SER A 69 -7.39 -4.92 4.06
N LEU A 70 -7.40 -3.79 3.35
CA LEU A 70 -8.10 -2.56 3.71
C LEU A 70 -9.52 -2.51 3.13
N GLY A 71 -9.95 -3.56 2.43
CA GLY A 71 -11.30 -3.69 1.84
C GLY A 71 -11.37 -3.38 0.35
N PHE A 72 -10.24 -3.11 -0.33
CA PHE A 72 -10.25 -2.97 -1.78
C PHE A 72 -10.45 -4.33 -2.46
N GLU A 73 -11.34 -4.38 -3.42
CA GLU A 73 -11.69 -5.59 -4.16
C GLU A 73 -11.39 -5.41 -5.64
N ASP A 74 -11.09 -6.52 -6.30
CA ASP A 74 -10.78 -6.56 -7.72
C ASP A 74 -12.03 -6.19 -8.53
N ALA A 75 -11.98 -5.06 -9.22
CA ALA A 75 -13.07 -4.57 -10.04
C ALA A 75 -12.68 -4.63 -11.52
N ASN A 76 -13.55 -5.25 -12.31
CA ASN A 76 -13.37 -5.30 -13.75
C ASN A 76 -13.88 -4.00 -14.40
N ALA A 77 -13.35 -3.64 -15.58
CA ALA A 77 -13.90 -2.53 -16.33
C ALA A 77 -15.39 -2.79 -16.64
N ALA A 78 -16.21 -1.73 -16.71
CA ALA A 78 -17.62 -1.86 -17.09
C ALA A 78 -17.84 -2.53 -18.46
N ASP A 79 -16.80 -2.51 -19.31
CA ASP A 79 -16.74 -3.17 -20.62
C ASP A 79 -16.35 -4.67 -20.55
N GLY A 80 -16.08 -5.21 -19.35
CA GLY A 80 -15.63 -6.60 -19.17
C GLY A 80 -14.17 -6.85 -19.58
N SER A 81 -13.51 -5.84 -20.17
CA SER A 81 -12.09 -5.85 -20.49
C SER A 81 -11.25 -6.09 -19.20
N PRO A 82 -10.48 -7.19 -19.12
CA PRO A 82 -9.50 -7.35 -18.07
C PRO A 82 -8.46 -6.24 -18.16
N GLY A 83 -7.81 -5.92 -17.04
CA GLY A 83 -6.60 -5.10 -17.07
C GLY A 83 -5.50 -5.79 -17.89
N GLY A 84 -4.51 -5.00 -18.32
CA GLY A 84 -3.34 -5.56 -19.00
C GLY A 84 -2.68 -6.65 -18.15
N ASP A 85 -2.17 -7.69 -18.82
CA ASP A 85 -1.55 -8.88 -18.19
C ASP A 85 -2.49 -9.79 -17.37
N GLY A 86 -3.82 -9.73 -17.60
CA GLY A 86 -4.78 -10.59 -16.89
C GLY A 86 -5.04 -10.18 -15.44
N LEU A 87 -4.54 -9.01 -15.05
CA LEU A 87 -4.83 -8.37 -13.78
C LEU A 87 -6.18 -7.65 -13.84
N PRO A 88 -6.86 -7.40 -12.71
CA PRO A 88 -8.03 -6.55 -12.71
C PRO A 88 -7.69 -5.16 -13.26
N ALA A 89 -8.63 -4.52 -13.93
CA ALA A 89 -8.42 -3.17 -14.46
C ALA A 89 -8.43 -2.12 -13.33
N TYR A 90 -9.18 -2.38 -12.25
CA TYR A 90 -9.38 -1.48 -11.13
C TYR A 90 -9.40 -2.24 -9.79
N LEU A 91 -9.11 -1.51 -8.72
CA LEU A 91 -9.44 -1.89 -7.35
C LEU A 91 -10.54 -0.96 -6.86
N ALA A 92 -11.69 -1.49 -6.45
CA ALA A 92 -12.80 -0.71 -5.91
C ALA A 92 -12.98 -0.98 -4.42
N LEU A 93 -13.38 0.04 -3.66
CA LEU A 93 -13.67 -0.03 -2.24
C LEU A 93 -15.18 0.13 -2.02
N PRO A 94 -15.96 -0.96 -2.08
CA PRO A 94 -17.42 -0.87 -1.96
C PRO A 94 -17.83 -0.39 -0.56
N VAL A 95 -17.15 -0.86 0.49
CA VAL A 95 -17.39 -0.42 1.86
C VAL A 95 -16.18 0.37 2.36
N ALA A 96 -16.35 1.68 2.53
CA ALA A 96 -15.35 2.55 3.11
C ALA A 96 -15.47 2.51 4.64
N ASP A 97 -14.87 1.49 5.26
CA ASP A 97 -14.82 1.40 6.72
C ASP A 97 -13.78 2.38 7.27
N ALA A 98 -14.25 3.53 7.75
CA ALA A 98 -13.37 4.60 8.22
C ALA A 98 -12.42 4.15 9.34
N ALA A 99 -12.86 3.23 10.20
CA ALA A 99 -12.02 2.71 11.28
C ALA A 99 -10.88 1.84 10.72
N LEU A 100 -11.17 0.95 9.76
CA LEU A 100 -10.16 0.15 9.08
C LEU A 100 -9.16 1.01 8.28
N LEU A 101 -9.67 1.98 7.53
CA LEU A 101 -8.83 2.90 6.75
C LEU A 101 -7.93 3.74 7.66
N ALA A 102 -8.45 4.24 8.77
CA ALA A 102 -7.68 4.97 9.77
C ALA A 102 -6.61 4.08 10.43
N GLN A 103 -6.94 2.82 10.77
CA GLN A 103 -5.95 1.87 11.28
C GLN A 103 -4.83 1.59 10.27
N GLY A 104 -5.19 1.45 8.99
CA GLY A 104 -4.24 1.33 7.88
C GLY A 104 -3.32 2.55 7.79
N LEU A 105 -3.90 3.75 7.86
CA LEU A 105 -3.17 5.01 7.82
C LEU A 105 -2.16 5.14 8.97
N VAL A 106 -2.60 4.86 10.20
CA VAL A 106 -1.74 4.89 11.40
C VAL A 106 -0.59 3.91 11.26
N LEU A 107 -0.87 2.69 10.77
CA LEU A 107 0.17 1.69 10.58
C LEU A 107 1.18 2.10 9.50
N VAL A 108 0.70 2.62 8.37
CA VAL A 108 1.53 3.13 7.28
C VAL A 108 2.40 4.29 7.75
N ALA A 109 1.83 5.24 8.48
CA ALA A 109 2.56 6.38 9.06
C ALA A 109 3.66 5.90 10.02
N ALA A 110 3.31 5.05 11.00
CA ALA A 110 4.27 4.51 11.96
C ALA A 110 5.39 3.71 11.27
N SER A 111 5.06 2.95 10.23
CA SER A 111 6.06 2.16 9.47
C SER A 111 7.03 3.04 8.69
N ARG A 112 6.55 4.18 8.20
CA ARG A 112 7.37 5.19 7.52
C ARG A 112 8.33 5.87 8.49
N GLU A 113 7.83 6.29 9.65
CA GLU A 113 8.64 6.88 10.71
C GLU A 113 9.73 5.89 11.18
N ALA A 114 9.37 4.62 11.39
CA ALA A 114 10.35 3.58 11.70
C ALA A 114 11.37 3.36 10.56
N SER A 115 11.00 3.59 9.30
CA SER A 115 11.92 3.53 8.16
C SER A 115 12.91 4.70 8.15
N LEU A 116 12.45 5.91 8.51
CA LEU A 116 13.29 7.10 8.61
C LEU A 116 14.28 7.00 9.78
N LEU A 117 13.84 6.46 10.93
CA LEU A 117 14.71 6.25 12.08
C LEU A 117 15.87 5.29 11.76
N VAL A 118 15.60 4.15 11.12
CA VAL A 118 16.69 3.23 10.74
C VAL A 118 17.58 3.79 9.62
N ALA A 119 17.05 4.64 8.74
CA ALA A 119 17.88 5.35 7.76
C ALA A 119 18.81 6.37 8.43
N SER A 120 18.33 7.06 9.48
CA SER A 120 19.13 7.96 10.29
C SER A 120 20.19 7.23 11.11
N GLU A 121 19.87 6.05 11.66
CA GLU A 121 20.82 5.21 12.42
C GLU A 121 21.89 4.56 11.51
N ARG A 122 21.56 4.25 10.25
CA ARG A 122 22.53 3.75 9.26
C ARG A 122 23.47 4.83 8.70
N GLY A 123 23.27 6.10 9.06
CA GLY A 123 24.23 7.18 8.85
C GLY A 123 25.43 7.16 9.81
N GLY A 124 25.45 6.26 10.80
CA GLY A 124 26.54 6.16 11.76
C GLY A 124 26.54 4.84 12.53
N GLY A 125 26.96 3.75 11.90
CA GLY A 125 27.25 2.51 12.62
C GLY A 125 27.43 1.30 11.71
N PRO A 126 28.48 0.47 11.89
CA PRO A 126 28.67 -0.74 11.09
C PRO A 126 27.52 -1.74 11.32
N PRO A 127 27.27 -2.66 10.37
CA PRO A 127 26.11 -3.54 10.42
C PRO A 127 26.23 -4.52 11.60
N ALA A 128 25.32 -4.38 12.56
CA ALA A 128 25.13 -5.37 13.62
C ALA A 128 24.54 -6.65 13.02
N ALA A 129 25.43 -7.64 12.91
CA ALA A 129 25.22 -9.06 13.21
C ALA A 129 23.92 -9.72 12.71
N ALA A 130 24.05 -10.44 11.58
CA ALA A 130 23.29 -11.65 11.35
C ALA A 130 24.10 -12.59 10.44
N ALA A 131 24.83 -13.54 11.03
CA ALA A 131 25.01 -14.88 10.48
C ALA A 131 25.70 -15.75 11.54
N ALA A 132 25.03 -16.86 11.86
CA ALA A 132 25.50 -17.91 12.75
C ALA A 132 26.71 -18.65 12.16
N ALA A 133 27.64 -19.04 13.04
CA ALA A 133 28.38 -20.30 13.03
C ALA A 133 29.14 -20.43 14.35
#